data_AF-I2NRY5-F1
#
_entry.id   AF-I2NRY5-F1
#
_cell.length_a   1.000
_cell.length_b   1.000
_cell.length_c   1.000
_cell.angle_alpha   90.00
_cell.angle_beta   90.00
_cell.angle_gamma   90.00
#
_symmetry.space_group_name_H-M   'P 1'
#
loop_
_entity.id
_entity.type
_entity.pdbx_description
1 polymer ?
#
loop_
_entity_poly.entity_id
_entity_poly.type
_entity_poly.pdbx_seq_one_letter_code
_entity_poly.pdbx_strand_id
1 'polypeptide(L)'
;MLSGCQTAFEEDQTRRSKITQFALNHPVAAQAIGMEDTGSFNISSNATRFAYRSGLDDTANGDGKGTQVNAVRQALWQAAITSQFDNVIAEEAGNAYLADIKIREGKINYFSRYLADQAVDQRNNRIGRSIGSGRPNTDMKALAESVLLYYHKIGLWTASETRTNGRKVWRITQEKLSPTAYREAMKNIEPLDAEGLREEERNMPKPDKIDSISKTVKAIRKVKD
;
A
#
# COMPACT_ATOMS: atom_id res chain seq x y z
N MET A 1 26.04 22.20 -5.77
CA MET A 1 25.10 21.11 -6.12
C MET A 1 25.27 19.97 -5.12
N LEU A 2 24.53 19.95 -4.01
CA LEU A 2 24.51 18.82 -3.05
C LEU A 2 23.15 18.69 -2.28
N SER A 3 22.11 19.44 -2.66
CA SER A 3 20.84 19.49 -1.92
C SER A 3 19.87 18.31 -2.17
N GLY A 4 20.24 17.34 -3.02
CA GLY A 4 19.36 16.21 -3.38
C GLY A 4 19.45 15.00 -2.44
N CYS A 5 20.60 14.79 -1.78
CA CYS A 5 20.78 13.64 -0.87
C CYS A 5 20.34 13.94 0.57
N GLN A 6 20.41 15.19 1.01
CA GLN A 6 20.02 15.59 2.37
C GLN A 6 18.51 15.46 2.59
N THR A 7 17.69 15.85 1.60
CA THR A 7 16.23 15.82 1.71
C THR A 7 15.67 14.40 1.79
N ALA A 8 16.17 13.47 0.97
CA ALA A 8 15.71 12.07 0.99
C ALA A 8 16.10 11.35 2.30
N PHE A 9 17.28 11.66 2.85
CA PHE A 9 17.74 11.10 4.11
C PHE A 9 16.93 11.63 5.31
N GLU A 10 16.66 12.93 5.34
CA GLU A 10 15.82 13.57 6.37
C GLU A 10 14.36 13.08 6.31
N GLU A 11 13.81 12.89 5.11
CA GLU A 11 12.46 12.33 4.90
C GLU A 11 12.35 10.87 5.40
N ASP A 12 13.38 10.04 5.15
CA ASP A 12 13.41 8.66 5.64
C ASP A 12 13.53 8.58 7.16
N GLN A 13 14.39 9.40 7.76
CA GLN A 13 14.50 9.48 9.23
C GLN A 13 13.18 9.94 9.88
N THR A 14 12.53 10.94 9.29
CA THR A 14 11.24 11.46 9.77
C THR A 14 10.16 10.37 9.73
N ARG A 15 10.11 9.57 8.64
CA ARG A 15 9.17 8.46 8.50
C ARG A 15 9.42 7.35 9.54
N ARG A 16 10.68 6.95 9.73
CA ARG A 16 11.04 5.94 10.74
C ARG A 16 10.68 6.38 12.15
N SER A 17 10.87 7.67 12.47
CA SER A 17 10.45 8.24 13.75
C SER A 17 8.94 8.15 13.93
N LYS A 18 8.13 8.53 12.91
CA LYS A 18 6.67 8.43 12.97
C LYS A 18 6.18 6.98 13.12
N ILE A 19 6.74 6.04 12.38
CA ILE A 19 6.38 4.61 12.48
C ILE A 19 6.73 4.07 13.88
N THR A 20 7.90 4.44 14.42
CA THR A 20 8.29 4.08 15.79
C THR A 20 7.30 4.65 16.81
N GLN A 21 6.94 5.93 16.68
CA GLN A 21 5.98 6.56 17.57
C GLN A 21 4.61 5.90 17.51
N PHE A 22 4.13 5.57 16.31
CA PHE A 22 2.89 4.82 16.13
C PHE A 22 2.96 3.46 16.83
N ALA A 23 4.07 2.72 16.68
CA ALA A 23 4.24 1.42 17.31
C ALA A 23 4.28 1.47 18.84
N LEU A 24 4.87 2.53 19.41
CA LEU A 24 4.85 2.77 20.86
C LEU A 24 3.44 3.10 21.38
N ASN A 25 2.66 3.85 20.62
CA ASN A 25 1.31 4.25 21.00
C ASN A 25 0.27 3.13 20.75
N HIS A 26 0.47 2.29 19.73
CA HIS A 26 -0.47 1.26 19.29
C HIS A 26 0.22 -0.09 19.05
N PRO A 27 0.81 -0.74 20.07
CA PRO A 27 1.64 -1.93 19.89
C PRO A 27 0.89 -3.12 19.27
N VAL A 28 -0.37 -3.35 19.65
CA VAL A 28 -1.21 -4.42 19.08
C VAL A 28 -1.51 -4.16 17.60
N ALA A 29 -1.85 -2.92 17.25
CA ALA A 29 -2.09 -2.54 15.86
C ALA A 29 -0.81 -2.64 15.03
N ALA A 30 0.32 -2.17 15.54
CA ALA A 30 1.61 -2.26 14.87
C ALA A 30 2.04 -3.71 14.62
N GLN A 31 1.77 -4.62 15.57
CA GLN A 31 2.03 -6.06 15.38
C GLN A 31 1.15 -6.67 14.28
N ALA A 32 -0.15 -6.36 14.27
CA ALA A 32 -1.08 -6.85 13.25
C ALA A 32 -0.79 -6.27 11.86
N ILE A 33 -0.43 -4.98 11.81
CA ILE A 33 -0.02 -4.28 10.58
C ILE A 33 1.23 -4.92 10.01
N GLY A 34 2.28 -5.04 10.85
CA GLY A 34 3.55 -5.64 10.50
C GLY A 34 4.27 -4.97 9.33
N MET A 35 5.50 -5.43 9.07
CA MET A 35 6.26 -5.05 7.88
C MET A 35 5.96 -6.03 6.74
N GLU A 36 6.00 -5.52 5.50
CA GLU A 36 5.86 -6.37 4.32
C GLU A 36 6.96 -7.43 4.27
N ASP A 37 6.56 -8.69 4.25
CA ASP A 37 7.42 -9.87 4.11
C ASP A 37 6.62 -10.98 3.43
N THR A 38 7.15 -11.54 2.35
CA THR A 38 6.48 -12.58 1.56
C THR A 38 6.13 -13.82 2.38
N GLY A 39 6.85 -14.07 3.48
CA GLY A 39 6.58 -15.17 4.42
C GLY A 39 5.67 -14.82 5.61
N SER A 40 5.22 -13.57 5.76
CA SER A 40 4.40 -13.12 6.88
C SER A 40 2.91 -13.03 6.53
N PHE A 41 2.04 -13.16 7.53
CA PHE A 41 0.57 -13.09 7.41
C PHE A 41 -0.03 -11.80 7.99
N ASN A 42 0.81 -10.79 8.19
CA ASN A 42 0.37 -9.48 8.66
C ASN A 42 -0.38 -8.70 7.57
N ILE A 43 -1.11 -7.66 7.96
CA ILE A 43 -1.96 -6.86 7.05
C ILE A 43 -1.15 -6.32 5.87
N SER A 44 0.06 -5.80 6.10
CA SER A 44 0.91 -5.26 5.03
C SER A 44 1.25 -6.32 3.98
N SER A 45 1.63 -7.52 4.43
CA SER A 45 2.02 -8.62 3.54
C SER A 45 0.82 -9.19 2.77
N ASN A 46 -0.32 -9.35 3.44
CA ASN A 46 -1.55 -9.81 2.81
C ASN A 46 -2.03 -8.79 1.74
N ALA A 47 -2.03 -7.49 2.06
CA ALA A 47 -2.47 -6.45 1.13
C ALA A 47 -1.60 -6.40 -0.13
N THR A 48 -0.28 -6.52 0.05
CA THR A 48 0.68 -6.65 -1.06
C THR A 48 0.38 -7.90 -1.90
N ARG A 49 0.16 -9.07 -1.28
CA ARG A 49 -0.17 -10.30 -2.03
C ARG A 49 -1.42 -10.15 -2.87
N PHE A 50 -2.51 -9.65 -2.30
CA PHE A 50 -3.76 -9.42 -3.05
C PHE A 50 -3.58 -8.42 -4.19
N ALA A 51 -2.88 -7.31 -3.94
CA ALA A 51 -2.65 -6.29 -4.95
C ALA A 51 -1.85 -6.83 -6.14
N TYR A 52 -0.74 -7.53 -5.90
CA TYR A 52 0.04 -8.15 -6.97
C TYR A 52 -0.73 -9.25 -7.70
N ARG A 53 -1.44 -10.10 -6.95
CA ARG A 53 -2.22 -11.21 -7.53
C ARG A 53 -3.46 -10.75 -8.26
N SER A 54 -3.91 -9.50 -8.10
CA SER A 54 -4.97 -8.95 -8.95
C SER A 54 -4.59 -8.96 -10.44
N GLY A 55 -3.30 -8.97 -10.79
CA GLY A 55 -2.83 -8.94 -12.17
C GLY A 55 -3.07 -7.60 -12.87
N LEU A 56 -3.36 -6.54 -12.10
CA LEU A 56 -3.44 -5.17 -12.59
C LEU A 56 -2.04 -4.64 -12.95
N ASP A 57 -1.97 -3.52 -13.66
CA ASP A 57 -0.70 -2.95 -14.08
C ASP A 57 0.12 -2.41 -12.89
N ASP A 58 1.36 -2.90 -12.77
CA ASP A 58 2.39 -2.39 -11.84
C ASP A 58 3.61 -1.77 -12.57
N THR A 59 3.53 -1.63 -13.89
CA THR A 59 4.68 -1.31 -14.75
C THR A 59 4.63 0.08 -15.38
N ALA A 60 3.46 0.74 -15.46
CA ALA A 60 3.30 2.07 -16.08
C ALA A 60 4.35 3.11 -15.67
N ASN A 61 4.87 3.01 -14.44
CA ASN A 61 5.80 3.99 -13.86
C ASN A 61 7.19 3.41 -13.51
N GLY A 62 7.44 2.13 -13.83
CA GLY A 62 8.73 1.43 -13.69
C GLY A 62 9.11 0.92 -12.29
N ASP A 63 8.51 1.43 -11.20
CA ASP A 63 8.83 1.02 -9.82
C ASP A 63 7.59 0.87 -8.93
N GLY A 64 6.43 0.57 -9.52
CA GLY A 64 5.14 0.38 -8.84
C GLY A 64 4.50 1.64 -8.26
N LYS A 65 5.17 2.79 -8.24
CA LYS A 65 4.62 4.03 -7.68
C LYS A 65 3.50 4.58 -8.54
N GLY A 66 2.38 4.92 -7.93
CA GLY A 66 1.19 5.45 -8.59
C GLY A 66 0.53 4.50 -9.59
N THR A 67 0.85 3.20 -9.56
CA THR A 67 0.27 2.18 -10.46
C THR A 67 -1.08 1.68 -9.96
N GLN A 68 -1.74 0.84 -10.75
CA GLN A 68 -3.02 0.25 -10.37
C GLN A 68 -2.86 -0.74 -9.22
N VAL A 69 -1.76 -1.52 -9.21
CA VAL A 69 -1.41 -2.43 -8.11
C VAL A 69 -1.18 -1.64 -6.82
N ASN A 70 -0.41 -0.55 -6.84
CA ASN A 70 -0.23 0.27 -5.65
C ASN A 70 -1.54 0.90 -5.17
N ALA A 71 -2.42 1.33 -6.08
CA ALA A 71 -3.72 1.87 -5.72
C ALA A 71 -4.58 0.86 -4.92
N VAL A 72 -4.65 -0.38 -5.40
CA VAL A 72 -5.34 -1.48 -4.70
C VAL A 72 -4.66 -1.79 -3.37
N ARG A 73 -3.33 -1.89 -3.35
CA ARG A 73 -2.56 -2.18 -2.12
C ARG A 73 -2.90 -1.18 -1.01
N GLN A 74 -2.83 0.12 -1.29
CA GLN A 74 -3.05 1.14 -0.28
C GLN A 74 -4.50 1.19 0.21
N ALA A 75 -5.47 1.09 -0.72
CA ALA A 75 -6.88 1.05 -0.36
C ALA A 75 -7.20 -0.20 0.49
N LEU A 76 -6.69 -1.37 0.12
CA LEU A 76 -6.89 -2.62 0.87
C LEU A 76 -6.21 -2.60 2.23
N TRP A 77 -4.97 -2.11 2.30
CA TRP A 77 -4.22 -1.98 3.55
C TRP A 77 -4.99 -1.13 4.57
N GLN A 78 -5.50 0.03 4.16
CA GLN A 78 -6.30 0.88 5.04
C GLN A 78 -7.68 0.32 5.36
N ALA A 79 -8.33 -0.36 4.41
CA ALA A 79 -9.60 -1.02 4.66
C ALA A 79 -9.46 -2.11 5.73
N ALA A 80 -8.39 -2.91 5.67
CA ALA A 80 -8.13 -3.95 6.66
C ALA A 80 -7.79 -3.40 8.05
N ILE A 81 -6.96 -2.36 8.14
CA ILE A 81 -6.68 -1.73 9.45
C ILE A 81 -7.96 -1.15 10.05
N THR A 82 -8.77 -0.47 9.24
CA THR A 82 -10.02 0.15 9.72
C THR A 82 -11.05 -0.90 10.12
N SER A 83 -11.15 -2.00 9.36
CA SER A 83 -12.04 -3.11 9.64
C SER A 83 -11.69 -3.82 10.96
N GLN A 84 -10.40 -3.98 11.24
CA GLN A 84 -9.91 -4.69 12.42
C GLN A 84 -9.83 -3.81 13.68
N PHE A 85 -9.53 -2.52 13.52
CA PHE A 85 -9.33 -1.58 14.61
C PHE A 85 -10.38 -0.48 14.56
N ASP A 86 -10.07 0.64 13.91
CA ASP A 86 -10.98 1.75 13.66
C ASP A 86 -10.34 2.76 12.68
N ASN A 87 -11.08 3.83 12.36
CA ASN A 87 -10.60 4.90 11.48
C ASN A 87 -9.40 5.67 12.05
N VAL A 88 -9.32 5.81 13.37
CA VAL A 88 -8.30 6.62 14.04
C VAL A 88 -6.95 5.93 13.91
N ILE A 89 -6.88 4.65 14.30
CA ILE A 89 -5.69 3.82 14.19
C ILE A 89 -5.27 3.69 12.72
N ALA A 90 -6.22 3.52 11.79
CA ALA A 90 -5.91 3.48 10.38
C ALA A 90 -5.33 4.79 9.86
N GLU A 91 -5.89 5.93 10.26
CA GLU A 91 -5.37 7.24 9.87
C GLU A 91 -3.97 7.51 10.44
N GLU A 92 -3.74 7.21 11.71
CA GLU A 92 -2.44 7.36 12.36
C GLU A 92 -1.39 6.45 11.71
N ALA A 93 -1.74 5.19 11.41
CA ALA A 93 -0.89 4.28 10.67
C ALA A 93 -0.57 4.83 9.28
N GLY A 94 -1.56 5.29 8.51
CA GLY A 94 -1.34 5.85 7.18
C GLY A 94 -0.46 7.10 7.21
N ASN A 95 -0.68 7.99 8.17
CA ASN A 95 0.10 9.21 8.34
C ASN A 95 1.56 8.93 8.74
N ALA A 96 1.82 7.83 9.45
CA ALA A 96 3.18 7.46 9.83
C ALA A 96 4.06 7.08 8.62
N TYR A 97 3.47 6.56 7.55
CA TYR A 97 4.19 6.14 6.33
C TYR A 97 4.38 7.26 5.30
N LEU A 98 3.86 8.47 5.57
CA LEU A 98 3.89 9.61 4.66
C LEU A 98 4.90 10.67 5.11
N ALA A 99 5.62 11.27 4.16
CA ALA A 99 6.54 12.37 4.42
C ALA A 99 5.75 13.67 4.73
N ASP A 100 4.79 14.03 3.87
CA ASP A 100 3.86 15.15 4.06
C ASP A 100 2.44 14.62 4.32
N ILE A 101 1.80 15.07 5.40
CA ILE A 101 0.43 14.68 5.79
C ILE A 101 -0.65 15.62 5.21
N LYS A 102 -0.27 16.76 4.63
CA LYS A 102 -1.23 17.76 4.16
C LYS A 102 -1.71 17.46 2.74
N ILE A 103 -2.88 16.82 2.67
CA ILE A 103 -3.53 16.59 1.38
C ILE A 103 -4.06 17.91 0.82
N ARG A 104 -3.54 18.31 -0.34
CA ARG A 104 -4.07 19.43 -1.11
C ARG A 104 -5.06 18.90 -2.13
N GLU A 105 -6.33 18.80 -1.77
CA GLU A 105 -7.36 18.10 -2.57
C GLU A 105 -7.44 18.57 -4.01
N GLY A 106 -7.41 19.88 -4.24
CA GLY A 106 -7.43 20.46 -5.59
C GLY A 106 -6.12 20.35 -6.38
N LYS A 107 -5.04 19.87 -5.77
CA LYS A 107 -3.74 19.69 -6.45
C LYS A 107 -3.69 18.31 -7.09
N ILE A 108 -3.65 18.30 -8.43
CA ILE A 108 -3.55 17.07 -9.23
C ILE A 108 -2.28 16.98 -10.08
N ASN A 109 -1.46 18.04 -10.11
CA ASN A 109 -0.21 18.09 -10.86
C ASN A 109 0.98 18.26 -9.90
N TYR A 110 2.03 17.47 -10.13
CA TYR A 110 3.22 17.40 -9.29
C TYR A 110 4.47 17.36 -10.16
N PHE A 111 5.56 18.01 -9.71
CA PHE A 111 6.83 17.97 -10.44
C PHE A 111 7.64 16.70 -10.19
N SER A 112 7.31 15.96 -9.12
CA SER A 112 8.00 14.75 -8.71
C SER A 112 7.03 13.56 -8.72
N ARG A 113 7.49 12.42 -9.25
CA ARG A 113 6.77 11.14 -9.19
C ARG A 113 6.45 10.78 -7.74
N TYR A 114 7.43 10.95 -6.86
CA TYR A 114 7.31 10.62 -5.44
C TYR A 114 6.22 11.45 -4.73
N LEU A 115 6.10 12.74 -5.07
CA LEU A 115 5.04 13.57 -4.49
C LEU A 115 3.65 13.23 -5.07
N ALA A 116 3.58 12.84 -6.34
CA ALA A 116 2.34 12.36 -6.94
C ALA A 116 1.88 11.05 -6.29
N ASP A 117 2.81 10.11 -6.10
CA ASP A 117 2.60 8.82 -5.45
C ASP A 117 2.10 8.97 -4.01
N GLN A 118 2.76 9.78 -3.17
CA GLN A 118 2.27 10.05 -1.82
C GLN A 118 0.85 10.64 -1.80
N ALA A 119 0.54 11.51 -2.77
CA ALA A 119 -0.78 12.10 -2.89
C ALA A 119 -1.85 11.12 -3.40
N VAL A 120 -1.45 10.12 -4.19
CA VAL A 120 -2.27 8.97 -4.58
C VAL A 120 -2.53 8.08 -3.38
N ASP A 121 -1.47 7.68 -2.66
CA ASP A 121 -1.53 6.84 -1.47
C ASP A 121 -2.46 7.43 -0.41
N GLN A 122 -2.32 8.73 -0.12
CA GLN A 122 -3.21 9.45 0.80
C GLN A 122 -4.69 9.40 0.42
N ARG A 123 -5.00 9.50 -0.87
CA ARG A 123 -6.39 9.49 -1.35
C ARG A 123 -6.96 8.09 -1.34
N ASN A 124 -6.18 7.10 -1.78
CA ASN A 124 -6.56 5.69 -1.71
C ASN A 124 -6.68 5.20 -0.27
N ASN A 125 -5.86 5.72 0.64
CA ASN A 125 -5.96 5.43 2.06
C ASN A 125 -7.32 5.85 2.62
N ARG A 126 -7.79 7.06 2.27
CA ARG A 126 -9.11 7.54 2.69
C ARG A 126 -10.26 6.74 2.11
N ILE A 127 -10.15 6.31 0.84
CA ILE A 127 -11.11 5.38 0.24
C ILE A 127 -11.12 4.05 1.01
N GLY A 128 -9.95 3.50 1.30
CA GLY A 128 -9.78 2.28 2.08
C GLY A 128 -10.45 2.37 3.46
N ARG A 129 -10.21 3.44 4.20
CA ARG A 129 -10.86 3.68 5.50
C ARG A 129 -12.39 3.70 5.40
N SER A 130 -12.93 4.38 4.39
CA SER A 130 -14.37 4.40 4.14
C SER A 130 -14.94 3.00 3.89
N ILE A 131 -14.25 2.19 3.07
CA ILE A 131 -14.63 0.78 2.81
C ILE A 131 -14.58 -0.06 4.09
N GLY A 132 -13.49 0.03 4.87
CA GLY A 132 -13.30 -0.75 6.09
C GLY A 132 -14.29 -0.39 7.20
N SER A 133 -14.66 0.89 7.32
CA SER A 133 -15.62 1.38 8.33
C SER A 133 -17.00 0.73 8.20
N GLY A 134 -17.44 0.46 6.98
CA GLY A 134 -18.72 -0.21 6.73
C GLY A 134 -18.66 -1.74 6.90
N ARG A 135 -17.50 -2.30 7.27
CA ARG A 135 -17.21 -3.73 7.22
C ARG A 135 -16.32 -4.16 8.41
N PRO A 136 -16.77 -4.02 9.66
CA PRO A 136 -15.97 -4.40 10.82
C PRO A 136 -15.66 -5.91 10.82
N ASN A 137 -14.46 -6.30 11.27
CA ASN A 137 -13.98 -7.68 11.41
C ASN A 137 -14.15 -8.55 10.15
N THR A 138 -14.01 -7.94 8.97
CA THR A 138 -14.13 -8.63 7.68
C THR A 138 -12.76 -9.14 7.25
N ASP A 139 -12.70 -10.37 6.73
CA ASP A 139 -11.46 -10.93 6.21
C ASP A 139 -10.93 -10.13 5.00
N MET A 140 -9.63 -10.25 4.75
CA MET A 140 -8.99 -9.42 3.73
C MET A 140 -9.41 -9.78 2.31
N LYS A 141 -9.87 -11.01 2.03
CA LYS A 141 -10.37 -11.39 0.70
C LYS A 141 -11.64 -10.63 0.38
N ALA A 142 -12.62 -10.64 1.29
CA ALA A 142 -13.86 -9.90 1.11
C ALA A 142 -13.63 -8.37 1.04
N LEU A 143 -12.62 -7.85 1.76
CA LEU A 143 -12.19 -6.46 1.62
C LEU A 143 -11.54 -6.19 0.25
N ALA A 144 -10.72 -7.10 -0.27
CA ALA A 144 -10.10 -6.99 -1.59
C ALA A 144 -11.16 -6.96 -2.71
N GLU A 145 -12.16 -7.83 -2.64
CA GLU A 145 -13.31 -7.83 -3.55
C GLU A 145 -14.07 -6.49 -3.49
N SER A 146 -14.23 -5.93 -2.30
CA SER A 146 -14.89 -4.62 -2.09
C SER A 146 -14.09 -3.47 -2.68
N VAL A 147 -12.76 -3.50 -2.53
CA VAL A 147 -11.83 -2.52 -3.12
C VAL A 147 -11.87 -2.61 -4.65
N LEU A 148 -11.82 -3.81 -5.23
CA LEU A 148 -11.91 -4.00 -6.68
C LEU A 148 -13.27 -3.54 -7.23
N LEU A 149 -14.36 -3.80 -6.52
CA LEU A 149 -15.69 -3.30 -6.87
C LEU A 149 -15.73 -1.77 -6.83
N TYR A 150 -15.16 -1.14 -5.80
CA TYR A 150 -15.07 0.32 -5.70
C TYR A 150 -14.24 0.89 -6.86
N TYR A 151 -13.10 0.26 -7.17
CA TYR A 151 -12.25 0.66 -8.29
C TYR A 151 -12.98 0.55 -9.63
N HIS A 152 -13.82 -0.47 -9.83
CA HIS A 152 -14.63 -0.59 -11.04
C HIS A 152 -15.76 0.45 -11.12
N LYS A 153 -16.48 0.71 -10.01
CA LYS A 153 -17.69 1.55 -10.03
C LYS A 153 -17.40 3.04 -9.90
N ILE A 154 -16.47 3.40 -9.03
CA ILE A 154 -16.20 4.79 -8.61
C ILE A 154 -14.80 5.20 -9.05
N GLY A 155 -13.80 4.37 -8.76
CA GLY A 155 -12.42 4.56 -9.19
C GLY A 155 -11.43 4.76 -8.04
N LEU A 156 -10.17 4.39 -8.28
CA LEU A 156 -9.05 4.65 -7.37
C LEU A 156 -8.08 5.63 -8.03
N TRP A 157 -7.24 6.27 -7.22
CA TRP A 157 -6.26 7.22 -7.69
C TRP A 157 -5.02 6.52 -8.21
N THR A 158 -4.52 6.96 -9.36
CA THR A 158 -3.26 6.56 -9.99
C THR A 158 -2.47 7.81 -10.39
N ALA A 159 -1.20 7.64 -10.75
CA ALA A 159 -0.36 8.71 -11.29
C ALA A 159 0.21 8.33 -12.65
N SER A 160 0.24 9.29 -13.56
CA SER A 160 0.84 9.14 -14.89
C SER A 160 1.71 10.33 -15.26
N GLU A 161 2.73 10.08 -16.07
CA GLU A 161 3.55 11.14 -16.65
C GLU A 161 2.77 11.86 -17.77
N THR A 162 2.77 13.18 -17.74
CA THR A 162 2.20 14.04 -18.78
C THR A 162 3.12 15.22 -19.09
N ARG A 163 2.77 16.00 -20.13
CA ARG A 163 3.46 17.25 -20.48
C ARG A 163 2.52 18.44 -20.35
N THR A 164 2.93 19.45 -19.59
CA THR A 164 2.26 20.77 -19.54
C THR A 164 3.26 21.83 -19.99
N ASN A 165 2.91 22.59 -21.04
CA ASN A 165 3.79 23.63 -21.61
C ASN A 165 5.21 23.13 -21.90
N GLY A 166 5.32 21.93 -22.50
CA GLY A 166 6.60 21.28 -22.82
C GLY A 166 7.37 20.70 -21.62
N ARG A 167 6.91 20.90 -20.38
CA ARG A 167 7.56 20.37 -19.17
C ARG A 167 6.90 19.07 -18.70
N LYS A 168 7.73 18.13 -18.26
CA LYS A 168 7.28 16.90 -17.60
C LYS A 168 6.56 17.23 -16.29
N VAL A 169 5.39 16.66 -16.11
CA VAL A 169 4.55 16.78 -14.91
C VAL A 169 3.98 15.39 -14.60
N TRP A 170 3.88 15.05 -13.33
CA TRP A 170 3.15 13.89 -12.85
C TRP A 170 1.72 14.31 -12.50
N ARG A 171 0.75 13.75 -13.22
CA ARG A 171 -0.67 14.02 -12.98
C ARG A 171 -1.28 12.83 -12.26
N ILE A 172 -2.06 13.11 -11.23
CA ILE A 172 -2.87 12.09 -10.57
C ILE A 172 -4.30 12.16 -11.10
N THR A 173 -4.92 10.99 -11.25
CA THR A 173 -6.28 10.84 -11.78
C THR A 173 -7.01 9.77 -10.98
N GLN A 174 -8.32 9.97 -10.76
CA GLN A 174 -9.19 8.91 -10.24
C GLN A 174 -9.77 8.15 -11.43
N GLU A 175 -9.34 6.92 -11.62
CA GLU A 175 -9.66 6.11 -12.79
C GLU A 175 -10.47 4.89 -12.39
N LYS A 176 -11.28 4.38 -13.32
CA LYS A 176 -12.06 3.16 -13.12
C LYS A 176 -11.41 1.99 -13.83
N LEU A 177 -11.50 0.80 -13.23
CA LEU A 177 -11.22 -0.43 -13.97
C LEU A 177 -12.24 -0.62 -15.08
N SER A 178 -11.75 -0.99 -16.26
CA SER A 178 -12.62 -1.48 -17.34
C SER A 178 -13.37 -2.74 -16.85
N PRO A 179 -14.55 -3.05 -17.40
CA PRO A 179 -15.25 -4.28 -17.05
C PRO A 179 -14.40 -5.54 -17.23
N THR A 180 -13.51 -5.56 -18.23
CA THR A 180 -12.60 -6.68 -18.47
C THR A 180 -11.52 -6.77 -17.40
N ALA A 181 -10.81 -5.67 -17.10
CA ALA A 181 -9.78 -5.66 -16.06
C ALA A 181 -10.35 -6.01 -14.69
N TYR A 182 -11.56 -5.55 -14.37
CA TYR A 182 -12.25 -5.94 -13.13
C TYR A 182 -12.54 -7.44 -13.07
N ARG A 183 -13.10 -8.03 -14.13
CA ARG A 183 -13.39 -9.48 -14.16
C ARG A 183 -12.12 -10.32 -14.05
N GLU A 184 -11.04 -9.92 -14.73
CA GLU A 184 -9.75 -10.59 -14.66
C GLU A 184 -9.16 -10.50 -13.24
N ALA A 185 -9.20 -9.32 -12.62
CA ALA A 185 -8.74 -9.15 -11.24
C ALA A 185 -9.53 -10.02 -10.25
N MET A 186 -10.87 -10.06 -10.37
CA MET A 186 -11.72 -10.92 -9.55
C MET A 186 -11.38 -12.40 -9.73
N LYS A 187 -11.23 -12.86 -10.98
CA LYS A 187 -10.83 -14.25 -11.29
C LYS A 187 -9.47 -14.60 -10.68
N ASN A 188 -8.53 -13.66 -10.68
CA ASN A 188 -7.20 -13.93 -10.15
C ASN A 188 -7.16 -14.06 -8.62
N ILE A 189 -8.03 -13.31 -7.91
CA ILE A 189 -8.11 -13.37 -6.43
C ILE A 189 -9.10 -14.42 -5.91
N GLU A 190 -10.02 -14.90 -6.74
CA GLU A 190 -11.00 -15.95 -6.39
C GLU A 190 -10.38 -17.21 -5.75
N PRO A 191 -9.26 -17.78 -6.25
CA PRO A 191 -8.67 -18.98 -5.64
C PRO A 191 -7.85 -18.70 -4.38
N LEU A 192 -7.75 -17.44 -3.94
CA LEU A 192 -6.96 -17.07 -2.77
C LEU A 192 -7.78 -17.21 -1.49
N ASP A 193 -7.11 -17.49 -0.38
CA ASP A 193 -7.66 -17.43 0.98
C ASP A 193 -7.59 -16.01 1.57
N ALA A 194 -7.95 -15.86 2.85
CA ALA A 194 -7.95 -14.59 3.55
C ALA A 194 -6.55 -13.94 3.69
N GLU A 195 -5.48 -14.70 3.53
CA GLU A 195 -4.09 -14.24 3.60
C GLU A 195 -3.49 -13.96 2.20
N GLY A 196 -4.26 -14.16 1.13
CA GLY A 196 -3.84 -13.95 -0.25
C GLY A 196 -3.01 -15.11 -0.81
N LEU A 197 -3.14 -16.32 -0.25
CA LEU A 197 -2.46 -17.53 -0.68
C LEU A 197 -3.43 -18.51 -1.36
N ARG A 198 -2.90 -19.30 -2.29
CA ARG A 198 -3.61 -20.47 -2.84
C ARG A 198 -3.45 -21.65 -1.89
N GLU A 199 -4.35 -22.63 -2.01
CA GLU A 199 -4.34 -23.84 -1.17
C GLU A 199 -3.01 -24.59 -1.25
N GLU A 200 -2.43 -24.73 -2.44
CA GLU A 200 -1.15 -25.39 -2.66
C GLU A 200 0.04 -24.71 -1.96
N GLU A 201 -0.06 -23.41 -1.67
CA GLU A 201 1.00 -22.63 -1.02
C GLU A 201 1.00 -22.79 0.51
N ARG A 202 -0.12 -23.26 1.09
CA ARG A 202 -0.19 -23.60 2.53
C ARG A 202 0.61 -24.84 2.88
N ASN A 203 0.74 -25.76 1.92
CA ASN A 203 1.34 -27.08 2.12
C ASN A 203 2.83 -27.14 1.76
N MET A 204 3.42 -26.04 1.28
CA MET A 204 4.87 -25.96 1.07
C MET A 204 5.59 -25.79 2.41
N PRO A 205 6.63 -26.60 2.71
CA PRO A 205 7.46 -26.38 3.88
C PRO A 205 8.09 -24.99 3.81
N LYS A 206 7.81 -24.17 4.83
CA LYS A 206 8.38 -22.84 4.97
C LYS A 206 9.91 -22.98 5.08
N PRO A 207 10.72 -22.15 4.41
CA PRO A 207 12.15 -22.10 4.70
C PRO A 207 12.33 -21.83 6.21
N ASP A 208 13.17 -22.64 6.85
CA ASP A 208 13.29 -22.70 8.31
C ASP A 208 13.40 -21.31 8.96
N LYS A 209 12.74 -21.12 10.10
CA LYS A 209 12.76 -19.90 10.94
C LYS A 209 14.18 -19.38 11.24
N ILE A 210 15.19 -20.22 11.15
CA ILE A 210 16.60 -19.87 11.36
C ILE A 210 17.13 -19.00 10.23
N ASP A 211 16.65 -19.21 9.00
CA ASP A 211 17.09 -18.47 7.81
C ASP A 211 16.54 -17.04 7.76
N SER A 212 15.31 -16.84 8.26
CA SER A 212 14.71 -15.50 8.39
C SER A 212 15.39 -14.67 9.48
N ILE A 213 15.69 -15.27 10.64
CA ILE A 213 16.46 -14.60 11.71
C ILE A 213 17.87 -14.24 11.22
N SER A 214 18.54 -15.13 10.49
CA SER A 214 19.85 -14.87 9.89
C SER A 214 19.81 -13.71 8.88
N LYS A 215 18.75 -13.62 8.07
CA LYS A 215 18.52 -12.48 7.15
C LYS A 215 18.23 -11.19 7.90
N THR A 216 17.43 -11.21 8.96
CA THR A 216 17.16 -10.03 9.81
C THR A 216 18.44 -9.52 10.49
N VAL A 217 19.27 -10.42 11.05
CA VAL A 217 20.55 -10.05 11.66
C VAL A 217 21.55 -9.51 10.64
N LYS A 218 21.61 -10.09 9.42
CA LYS A 218 22.44 -9.57 8.34
C LYS A 218 21.98 -8.21 7.83
N ALA A 219 20.67 -7.98 7.73
CA ALA A 219 20.11 -6.69 7.34
C ALA A 219 20.42 -5.60 8.38
N ILE A 220 20.32 -5.92 9.67
CA ILE A 220 20.68 -4.99 10.76
C ILE A 220 22.18 -4.65 10.75
N ARG A 221 23.06 -5.62 10.43
CA ARG A 221 24.51 -5.38 10.34
C ARG A 221 24.89 -4.50 9.14
N LYS A 222 24.25 -4.69 7.99
CA LYS A 222 24.49 -3.86 6.79
C LYS A 222 24.00 -2.41 6.88
N VAL A 223 23.19 -2.08 7.90
CA VAL A 223 22.65 -0.73 8.13
C VAL A 223 23.52 0.06 9.12
N LYS A 224 24.51 -0.58 9.75
CA LYS A 224 25.44 0.05 10.71
C LYS A 224 26.79 0.45 10.12
N ASP A 225 27.10 0.02 8.89
CA ASP A 225 28.27 0.44 8.11
C ASP A 225 27.85 1.44 7.03
#